data_AF-A0A363U7F4-F1
#
_entry.id   AF-A0A363U7F4-F1
#
_cell.length_a   1.000
_cell.length_b   1.000
_cell.length_c   1.000
_cell.angle_alpha   90.00
_cell.angle_beta   90.00
_cell.angle_gamma   90.00
#
_symmetry.space_group_name_H-M   'P 1'
#
loop_
_entity.id
_entity.type
_entity.pdbx_description
1 polymer ?
#
loop_
_entity_poly.entity_id
_entity_poly.type
_entity_poly.pdbx_seq_one_letter_code
_entity_poly.pdbx_strand_id
1 'polypeptide(L)'
;MSEQNEKQPGFLGTYFDRDGVLRLSRAADVLAWVVLSLYVLSWFLSLALFLSQYFNGMMFDKGLTFLNVFSMIKPYFLEPFPGVLYFFGLQGISKVLLILLDMEDNTRRAARK
;
A
#
# COMPACT_ATOMS: atom_id res chain seq x y z
N MET A 1 -18.78 39.40 -29.95
CA MET A 1 -18.73 39.59 -28.49
C MET A 1 -17.90 38.46 -27.91
N SER A 2 -16.65 38.75 -27.62
CA SER A 2 -15.71 37.82 -26.98
C SER A 2 -15.96 37.84 -25.49
N GLU A 3 -16.63 36.84 -24.95
CA GLU A 3 -16.59 36.57 -23.53
C GLU A 3 -15.17 36.10 -23.19
N GLN A 4 -14.36 37.05 -22.72
CA GLN A 4 -13.17 36.77 -21.96
C GLN A 4 -13.61 36.00 -20.73
N ASN A 5 -13.49 34.68 -20.79
CA ASN A 5 -13.67 33.81 -19.64
C ASN A 5 -12.58 34.21 -18.63
N GLU A 6 -13.00 34.98 -17.62
CA GLU A 6 -12.15 35.52 -16.57
C GLU A 6 -11.24 34.40 -16.05
N LYS A 7 -9.94 34.56 -16.28
CA LYS A 7 -8.93 33.81 -15.55
C LYS A 7 -9.13 34.16 -14.08
N GLN A 8 -9.79 33.27 -13.34
CA GLN A 8 -9.93 33.38 -11.89
C GLN A 8 -8.56 33.76 -11.31
N PRO A 9 -8.49 34.80 -10.49
CA PRO A 9 -7.22 35.29 -9.99
C PRO A 9 -6.55 34.15 -9.23
N GLY A 10 -5.33 33.81 -9.68
CA GLY A 10 -4.47 32.84 -9.01
C GLY A 10 -4.29 33.29 -7.56
N PHE A 11 -5.06 32.68 -6.67
CA PHE A 11 -4.89 32.85 -5.24
C PHE A 11 -3.49 32.33 -4.94
N LEU A 12 -2.58 33.22 -4.54
CA LEU A 12 -1.17 32.98 -4.21
C LEU A 12 -0.95 31.98 -3.04
N GLY A 13 -1.95 31.18 -2.69
CA GLY A 13 -1.97 30.25 -1.56
C GLY A 13 -2.58 28.88 -1.89
N THR A 14 -2.44 28.39 -3.12
CA THR A 14 -2.72 26.98 -3.46
C THR A 14 -1.48 26.14 -3.17
N TYR A 15 -1.35 25.62 -1.95
CA TYR A 15 -0.21 24.77 -1.58
C TYR A 15 -0.38 23.33 -2.09
N PHE A 16 -1.62 22.87 -2.33
CA PHE A 16 -1.88 21.61 -3.04
C PHE A 16 -2.85 21.76 -4.21
N ASP A 17 -2.52 21.11 -5.33
CA ASP A 17 -3.47 20.88 -6.42
C ASP A 17 -4.43 19.76 -5.99
N ARG A 18 -5.69 20.13 -5.72
CA ARG A 18 -6.75 19.22 -5.29
C ARG A 18 -6.90 18.02 -6.23
N ASP A 19 -6.86 18.26 -7.54
CA ASP A 19 -7.04 17.18 -8.52
C ASP A 19 -5.82 16.24 -8.52
N GLY A 20 -4.62 16.80 -8.33
CA GLY A 20 -3.39 16.05 -8.13
C GLY A 20 -3.44 15.14 -6.89
N VAL A 21 -3.84 15.69 -5.73
CA VAL A 21 -3.94 14.95 -4.46
C VAL A 21 -4.99 13.84 -4.54
N LEU A 22 -6.16 14.12 -5.12
CA LEU A 22 -7.22 13.11 -5.29
C LEU A 22 -6.81 11.98 -6.23
N ARG A 23 -6.09 12.30 -7.32
CA ARG A 23 -5.52 11.27 -8.22
C ARG A 23 -4.46 10.44 -7.52
N LEU A 24 -3.57 11.09 -6.76
CA LEU A 24 -2.50 10.41 -6.01
C LEU A 24 -3.06 9.49 -4.92
N SER A 25 -4.07 9.94 -4.17
CA SER A 25 -4.75 9.11 -3.17
C SER A 25 -5.38 7.87 -3.81
N ARG A 26 -6.11 8.02 -4.92
CA ARG A 26 -6.67 6.85 -5.64
C ARG A 26 -5.59 5.92 -6.17
N ALA A 27 -4.50 6.48 -6.70
CA ALA A 27 -3.37 5.68 -7.17
C ALA A 27 -2.72 4.91 -6.01
N ALA A 28 -2.53 5.55 -4.85
CA ALA A 28 -2.01 4.90 -3.64
C ALA A 28 -2.92 3.77 -3.15
N ASP A 29 -4.25 3.98 -3.16
CA ASP A 29 -5.22 2.94 -2.80
C ASP A 29 -5.17 1.75 -3.75
N VAL A 30 -5.14 1.99 -5.06
CA VAL A 30 -5.03 0.92 -6.08
C VAL A 30 -3.69 0.19 -5.94
N LEU A 31 -2.59 0.93 -5.80
CA LEU A 31 -1.26 0.36 -5.62
C LEU A 31 -1.16 -0.47 -4.34
N ALA A 32 -1.81 -0.06 -3.25
CA ALA A 32 -1.85 -0.84 -2.02
C ALA A 32 -2.41 -2.25 -2.29
N TRP A 33 -3.56 -2.34 -2.96
CA TRP A 33 -4.16 -3.63 -3.31
C TRP A 33 -3.33 -4.44 -4.30
N VAL A 34 -2.71 -3.79 -5.28
CA VAL A 34 -1.81 -4.47 -6.24
C VAL A 34 -0.61 -5.07 -5.50
N VAL A 35 0.06 -4.29 -4.66
CA VAL A 35 1.22 -4.75 -3.87
C VAL A 35 0.80 -5.89 -2.95
N LEU A 36 -0.31 -5.76 -2.21
CA LEU A 36 -0.81 -6.83 -1.35
C LEU A 36 -1.06 -8.13 -2.14
N SER A 37 -1.70 -8.01 -3.31
CA SER A 37 -2.00 -9.17 -4.16
C SER A 37 -0.73 -9.86 -4.64
N LEU A 38 0.30 -9.11 -5.03
CA LEU A 38 1.60 -9.67 -5.42
C LEU A 38 2.28 -10.42 -4.27
N TYR A 39 2.29 -9.85 -3.07
CA TYR A 39 2.84 -10.51 -1.89
C TYR A 39 2.07 -11.77 -1.50
N VAL A 40 0.74 -11.72 -1.54
CA VAL A 40 -0.12 -12.89 -1.28
C VAL A 40 0.13 -13.99 -2.32
N LEU A 41 0.20 -13.63 -3.61
CA LEU A 41 0.48 -14.59 -4.68
C LEU A 41 1.87 -15.21 -4.53
N SER A 42 2.89 -14.39 -4.23
CA SER A 42 4.24 -14.86 -3.93
C SER A 42 4.23 -15.85 -2.76
N TRP A 43 3.55 -15.51 -1.67
CA TRP A 43 3.43 -16.37 -0.50
C TRP A 43 2.74 -17.71 -0.81
N PHE A 44 1.67 -17.69 -1.61
CA PHE A 44 1.01 -18.91 -2.07
C PHE A 44 1.94 -19.79 -2.91
N LEU A 45 2.74 -19.19 -3.81
CA LEU A 45 3.73 -19.92 -4.60
C LEU A 45 4.83 -20.52 -3.71
N SER A 46 5.32 -19.78 -2.72
CA SER A 46 6.30 -20.26 -1.72
C SER A 46 5.75 -21.45 -0.92
N LEU A 47 4.49 -21.40 -0.50
CA LEU A 47 3.82 -22.51 0.18
C LEU A 47 3.62 -23.73 -0.74
N ALA A 48 3.22 -23.52 -2.00
CA ALA A 48 3.06 -24.61 -2.96
C ALA A 48 4.41 -25.29 -3.25
N LEU A 49 5.48 -24.50 -3.37
CA LEU A 49 6.84 -25.00 -3.53
C LEU A 49 7.30 -25.79 -2.29
N PHE A 50 7.03 -25.28 -1.09
CA PHE A 50 7.32 -25.98 0.16
C PHE A 50 6.60 -27.33 0.25
N LEU A 51 5.30 -27.36 -0.04
CA LEU A 51 4.50 -28.60 -0.05
C LEU A 51 5.04 -29.59 -1.09
N SER A 52 5.37 -29.11 -2.29
CA SER A 52 5.99 -29.95 -3.33
C SER A 52 7.31 -30.56 -2.84
N GLN A 53 8.19 -29.78 -2.22
CA GLN A 53 9.46 -30.30 -1.69
C GLN A 53 9.25 -31.28 -0.54
N TYR A 54 8.26 -31.01 0.32
CA TYR A 54 7.88 -31.89 1.42
C TYR A 54 7.39 -33.25 0.91
N PHE A 55 6.47 -33.27 -0.07
CA PHE A 55 5.96 -34.52 -0.65
C PHE A 55 7.00 -35.32 -1.42
N ASN A 56 7.96 -34.63 -2.06
CA ASN A 56 9.09 -35.28 -2.73
C ASN A 56 10.18 -35.78 -1.77
N GLY A 57 9.99 -35.63 -0.45
CA GLY A 57 10.93 -36.11 0.57
C GLY A 57 12.25 -35.32 0.64
N MET A 58 12.36 -34.21 -0.09
CA MET A 58 13.59 -33.40 -0.16
C MET A 58 13.88 -32.62 1.14
N MET A 59 12.89 -32.54 2.03
CA MET A 59 12.96 -31.79 3.29
C MET A 59 13.35 -32.63 4.51
N PHE A 60 13.58 -33.94 4.34
CA PHE A 60 13.89 -34.86 5.44
C PHE A 60 15.32 -35.37 5.38
N ASP A 61 16.23 -34.66 6.04
CA ASP A 61 17.59 -35.14 6.27
C ASP A 61 17.69 -35.95 7.58
N LYS A 62 18.58 -36.95 7.62
CA LYS A 62 18.78 -37.81 8.80
C LYS A 62 19.41 -36.99 9.93
N GLY A 63 18.64 -36.69 10.97
CA GLY A 63 19.09 -35.89 12.12
C GLY A 63 18.28 -34.61 12.39
N LEU A 64 17.16 -34.42 11.70
CA LEU A 64 16.24 -33.30 11.94
C LEU A 64 15.68 -33.32 13.37
N THR A 65 16.06 -32.33 14.17
CA THR A 65 15.43 -32.04 15.46
C THR A 65 14.16 -31.20 15.27
N PHE A 66 13.27 -31.20 16.26
CA PHE A 66 12.07 -30.34 16.26
C PHE A 66 12.40 -28.85 16.01
N LEU A 67 13.50 -28.35 16.60
CA LEU A 67 13.94 -26.97 16.41
C LEU A 67 14.31 -26.66 14.95
N ASN A 68 14.94 -27.62 14.26
CA ASN A 68 15.30 -27.47 12.86
C ASN A 68 14.03 -27.40 11.98
N VAL A 69 13.05 -28.28 12.23
CA VAL A 69 11.76 -28.25 11.51
C VAL A 69 11.03 -26.93 11.74
N PHE A 70 10.99 -26.44 12.99
CA PHE A 70 10.35 -25.15 13.30
C PHE A 70 11.07 -23.99 12.60
N SER A 71 12.40 -23.99 12.56
CA SER A 71 13.18 -22.97 11.84
C SER A 71 12.93 -22.97 10.33
N MET A 72 12.62 -24.13 9.75
CA MET A 72 12.30 -24.28 8.33
C MET A 72 10.91 -23.73 7.99
N ILE A 73 9.94 -23.89 8.88
CA ILE A 73 8.54 -23.47 8.66
C ILE A 73 8.35 -21.98 8.96
N LYS A 74 9.08 -21.44 9.95
CA LYS A 74 8.96 -20.05 10.41
C LYS A 74 8.98 -18.99 9.29
N PRO A 75 9.87 -19.03 8.28
CA PRO A 75 9.93 -18.03 7.22
C PRO A 75 8.62 -17.90 6.45
N TYR A 76 7.94 -19.01 6.16
CA TYR A 76 6.68 -19.01 5.42
C TYR A 76 5.54 -18.33 6.19
N PHE A 77 5.56 -18.33 7.53
CA PHE A 77 4.57 -17.58 8.32
C PHE A 77 4.85 -16.08 8.38
N LEU A 78 6.13 -15.69 8.24
CA LEU A 78 6.56 -14.29 8.30
C LEU A 78 6.60 -13.62 6.93
N GLU A 79 6.63 -14.39 5.84
CA GLU A 79 6.65 -13.91 4.46
C GLU A 79 5.51 -12.94 4.07
N PRO A 80 4.24 -13.10 4.52
CA PRO A 80 3.19 -12.15 4.16
C PRO A 80 3.27 -10.82 4.94
N PHE A 81 4.05 -10.76 6.04
CA PHE A 81 4.08 -9.60 6.93
C PHE A 81 4.51 -8.30 6.24
N PRO A 82 5.60 -8.28 5.45
CA PRO A 82 5.97 -7.09 4.67
C PRO A 82 4.87 -6.62 3.73
N GLY A 83 4.16 -7.54 3.06
CA GLY A 83 3.03 -7.20 2.18
C GLY A 83 1.89 -6.49 2.92
N VAL A 84 1.55 -6.99 4.11
CA VAL A 84 0.56 -6.37 4.99
C VAL A 84 1.02 -4.97 5.45
N LEU A 85 2.30 -4.83 5.83
CA LEU A 85 2.85 -3.53 6.24
C LEU A 85 2.82 -2.51 5.09
N TYR A 86 3.21 -2.90 3.88
CA TYR A 86 3.15 -2.02 2.71
C TYR A 86 1.71 -1.63 2.35
N PHE A 87 0.76 -2.58 2.47
CA PHE A 87 -0.65 -2.30 2.25
C PHE A 87 -1.17 -1.22 3.21
N PHE A 88 -0.94 -1.40 4.52
CA PHE A 88 -1.37 -0.41 5.51
C PHE A 88 -0.61 0.91 5.40
N GLY A 89 0.68 0.87 5.02
CA GLY A 89 1.46 2.07 4.75
C GLY A 89 0.88 2.90 3.60
N LEU A 90 0.58 2.26 2.47
CA LEU A 90 0.00 2.93 1.30
C LEU A 90 -1.44 3.42 1.55
N GLN A 91 -2.26 2.61 2.22
CA GLN A 91 -3.59 3.02 2.70
C GLN A 91 -3.49 4.23 3.63
N GLY A 92 -2.54 4.20 4.57
CA GLY A 92 -2.29 5.31 5.50
C GLY A 92 -1.94 6.60 4.75
N ILE A 93 -1.03 6.53 3.79
CA ILE A 93 -0.64 7.67 2.94
C ILE A 93 -1.86 8.23 2.20
N SER A 94 -2.68 7.37 1.59
CA SER A 94 -3.91 7.79 0.91
C SER A 94 -4.86 8.55 1.84
N LYS A 95 -5.11 8.05 3.06
CA LYS A 95 -5.99 8.74 4.02
C LYS A 95 -5.39 10.04 4.54
N VAL A 96 -4.09 10.08 4.81
CA VAL A 96 -3.39 11.31 5.25
C VAL A 96 -3.49 12.40 4.18
N LEU A 97 -3.29 12.05 2.91
CA LEU A 97 -3.43 13.00 1.80
C LEU A 97 -4.84 13.61 1.73
N LEU A 98 -5.89 12.80 1.94
CA LEU A 98 -7.26 13.29 1.98
C LEU A 98 -7.54 14.19 3.19
N ILE A 99 -7.01 13.83 4.37
CA ILE A 99 -7.15 14.66 5.59
C ILE A 99 -6.49 16.03 5.39
N LEU A 100 -5.28 16.06 4.82
CA LEU A 100 -4.58 17.32 4.55
C LEU A 100 -5.36 18.20 3.58
N LEU A 101 -5.95 17.61 2.54
CA LEU A 101 -6.81 18.31 1.59
C LEU A 101 -8.06 18.90 2.27
N ASP A 102 -8.73 18.13 3.13
CA ASP A 102 -9.90 18.60 3.88
C ASP A 102 -9.55 19.73 4.86
N MET A 103 -8.38 19.64 5.52
CA MET A 103 -7.87 20.69 6.40
C MET A 103 -7.56 21.99 5.65
N GLU A 104 -6.93 21.90 4.48
CA GLU A 104 -6.68 23.06 3.61
C GLU A 104 -8.00 23.71 3.17
N ASP A 105 -8.96 22.91 2.70
CA ASP A 105 -10.26 23.40 2.25
C ASP A 105 -11.06 24.07 3.38
N ASN A 106 -10.97 23.56 4.61
CA ASN A 106 -11.60 24.17 5.78
C ASN A 106 -10.91 25.46 6.21
N THR A 107 -9.57 25.49 6.20
CA THR A 107 -8.77 26.68 6.51
C THR A 107 -9.05 27.80 5.51
N ARG A 108 -9.20 27.46 4.23
CA ARG A 108 -9.57 28.41 3.17
C ARG A 108 -10.97 28.96 3.34
N ARG A 109 -11.94 28.15 3.79
CA ARG A 109 -13.31 28.62 4.08
C ARG A 109 -13.35 29.53 5.30
N ALA A 110 -12.59 29.21 6.35
CA ALA A 110 -12.50 30.03 7.55
C ALA A 110 -11.85 31.39 7.26
N ALA A 111 -10.81 31.45 6.41
CA ALA A 111 -10.14 32.69 6.03
C ALA A 111 -10.98 33.63 5.13
N ARG A 112 -12.09 33.14 4.55
CA ARG A 112 -13.03 33.95 3.76
C ARG A 112 -14.21 34.51 4.58
N LYS A 113 -14.33 34.15 5.85
CA LYS A 113 -15.34 34.65 6.79
C LYS A 113 -14.76 35.76 7.65
#